data_AF-A0A916HWS4-F1
#
_entry.id   AF-A0A916HWS4-F1
#
_cell.length_a   1.000
_cell.length_b   1.000
_cell.length_c   1.000
_cell.angle_alpha   90.00
_cell.angle_beta   90.00
_cell.angle_gamma   90.00
#
_symmetry.space_group_name_H-M   'P 1'
#
loop_
_entity.id
_entity.type
_entity.pdbx_description
1 polymer ?
#
loop_
_entity_poly.entity_id
_entity_poly.type
_entity_poly.pdbx_seq_one_letter_code
_entity_poly.pdbx_strand_id
1 'polypeptide(L)'
;VDFDLAPALNALDSLVSLIRIEHQSSFSEWVTKTAAALTPEQRHNHKLVFWGLSHLFYELDSKRFPTFPAFIDHLAAQDAVRMRDEMVKKILGYQSKLSEYGIDATPPTAEALLSDVNVYLAWISKMYMDEEVDVTYETELFSLLADPEKAKNLIVSHMRDMWNEVMRPEWERVEPTLRSTIAAFEKLDFGGMTAQEAVRAVTGREIPYKWVNKLNAVNWITFIPSAHLGPFLVILGSNDNHIQIMFGARMPKENIVQPSALGRSELLVRLNALADDTRLRILELLTHETEICAQDIINRLELSQSSASRHLSQLAATGYVTERRRDVAKCYSLNEDRIEETVTALSAFLKKR
;
A
#
# COMPACT_ATOMS: atom_id res chain seq x y z
N VAL A 1 20.09 -5.19 -9.40
CA VAL A 1 18.63 -5.32 -9.23
C VAL A 1 18.20 -6.67 -9.76
N ASP A 2 17.11 -7.25 -9.27
CA ASP A 2 16.45 -8.40 -9.88
C ASP A 2 14.93 -8.20 -9.94
N PHE A 3 14.25 -9.22 -10.47
CA PHE A 3 12.82 -9.24 -10.63
C PHE A 3 12.27 -10.56 -10.09
N ASP A 4 11.14 -10.52 -9.40
CA ASP A 4 10.42 -11.71 -8.97
C ASP A 4 8.92 -11.54 -9.19
N LEU A 5 8.23 -12.65 -9.45
CA LEU A 5 6.78 -12.71 -9.52
C LEU A 5 6.13 -12.71 -8.14
N ALA A 6 6.81 -13.27 -7.12
CA ALA A 6 6.34 -13.37 -5.73
C ALA A 6 4.83 -13.69 -5.59
N PRO A 7 4.35 -14.86 -6.06
CA PRO A 7 2.91 -15.11 -6.25
C PRO A 7 2.05 -14.94 -5.00
N ALA A 8 2.52 -15.43 -3.84
CA ALA A 8 1.79 -15.29 -2.59
C ALA A 8 1.63 -13.83 -2.15
N LEU A 9 2.69 -13.04 -2.33
CA LEU A 9 2.70 -11.63 -1.97
C LEU A 9 1.82 -10.80 -2.91
N ASN A 10 1.89 -11.09 -4.21
CA ASN A 10 1.04 -10.45 -5.21
C ASN A 10 -0.44 -10.71 -4.93
N ALA A 11 -0.82 -11.96 -4.64
CA ALA A 11 -2.19 -12.32 -4.29
C ALA A 11 -2.63 -11.64 -2.97
N LEU A 12 -1.77 -11.63 -1.95
CA LEU A 12 -2.07 -10.96 -0.69
C LEU A 12 -2.33 -9.45 -0.89
N ASP A 13 -1.42 -8.74 -1.56
CA ASP A 13 -1.56 -7.31 -1.80
C ASP A 13 -2.79 -6.97 -2.65
N SER A 14 -3.10 -7.82 -3.62
CA SER A 14 -4.31 -7.69 -4.44
C SER A 14 -5.59 -7.81 -3.60
N LEU A 15 -5.63 -8.76 -2.66
CA LEU A 15 -6.75 -8.93 -1.74
C LEU A 15 -6.82 -7.78 -0.74
N VAL A 16 -5.71 -7.35 -0.14
CA VAL A 16 -5.65 -6.16 0.73
C VAL A 16 -6.11 -4.89 -0.01
N SER A 17 -5.89 -4.79 -1.31
CA SER A 17 -6.36 -3.65 -2.10
C SER A 17 -7.89 -3.55 -2.19
N LEU A 18 -8.63 -4.66 -2.03
CA LEU A 18 -10.10 -4.66 -2.10
C LEU A 18 -10.76 -3.88 -0.95
N ILE A 19 -10.10 -3.75 0.20
CA ILE A 19 -10.57 -2.88 1.31
C ILE A 19 -10.07 -1.44 1.20
N ARG A 20 -8.98 -1.21 0.43
CA ARG A 20 -8.37 0.12 0.30
C ARG A 20 -9.13 1.05 -0.67
N ILE A 21 -10.05 0.52 -1.48
CA ILE A 21 -10.84 1.33 -2.43
C ILE A 21 -11.69 2.39 -1.75
N GLU A 22 -12.14 2.15 -0.52
CA GLU A 22 -12.92 3.11 0.27
C GLU A 22 -12.10 4.38 0.55
N HIS A 23 -10.76 4.25 0.50
CA HIS A 23 -9.81 5.28 0.87
C HIS A 23 -8.90 5.74 -0.27
N GLN A 24 -8.92 5.14 -1.48
CA GLN A 24 -8.05 5.54 -2.59
C GLN A 24 -8.72 5.37 -3.96
N SER A 25 -8.72 6.43 -4.77
CA SER A 25 -9.36 6.47 -6.10
C SER A 25 -8.30 6.41 -7.21
N SER A 26 -7.77 5.22 -7.52
CA SER A 26 -6.93 4.92 -8.71
C SER A 26 -6.51 3.45 -8.82
N PHE A 27 -7.12 2.53 -8.08
CA PHE A 27 -6.83 1.11 -8.23
C PHE A 27 -7.32 0.58 -9.59
N SER A 28 -6.85 -0.60 -9.98
CA SER A 28 -7.26 -1.21 -11.24
C SER A 28 -8.78 -1.44 -11.29
N GLU A 29 -9.31 -1.55 -12.51
CA GLU A 29 -10.73 -1.87 -12.73
C GLU A 29 -11.12 -3.20 -12.05
N TRP A 30 -10.21 -4.18 -12.02
CA TRP A 30 -10.42 -5.44 -11.33
C TRP A 30 -10.66 -5.22 -9.83
N VAL A 31 -9.79 -4.49 -9.13
CA VAL A 31 -9.95 -4.23 -7.69
C VAL A 31 -11.30 -3.56 -7.41
N THR A 32 -11.65 -2.56 -8.23
CA THR A 32 -12.89 -1.78 -8.04
C THR A 32 -14.14 -2.63 -8.26
N LYS A 33 -14.20 -3.42 -9.33
CA LYS A 33 -15.35 -4.30 -9.63
C LYS A 33 -15.45 -5.46 -8.64
N THR A 34 -14.33 -6.07 -8.30
CA THR A 34 -14.28 -7.20 -7.37
C THR A 34 -14.75 -6.78 -5.98
N ALA A 35 -14.26 -5.66 -5.46
CA ALA A 35 -14.71 -5.14 -4.16
C ALA A 35 -16.20 -4.78 -4.16
N ALA A 36 -16.75 -4.27 -5.27
CA ALA A 36 -18.18 -4.01 -5.41
C ALA A 36 -19.03 -5.29 -5.48
N ALA A 37 -18.46 -6.40 -5.96
CA ALA A 37 -19.14 -7.68 -6.13
C ALA A 37 -19.16 -8.56 -4.87
N LEU A 38 -18.35 -8.25 -3.84
CA LEU A 38 -18.36 -9.01 -2.58
C LEU A 38 -19.72 -8.92 -1.89
N THR A 39 -20.23 -10.07 -1.44
CA THR A 39 -21.44 -10.11 -0.59
C THR A 39 -21.19 -9.36 0.72
N PRO A 40 -22.24 -8.93 1.45
CA PRO A 40 -22.07 -8.28 2.74
C PRO A 40 -21.25 -9.12 3.73
N GLU A 41 -21.47 -10.43 3.77
CA GLU A 41 -20.72 -11.36 4.62
C GLU A 41 -19.26 -11.48 4.18
N GLN A 42 -18.99 -11.64 2.87
CA GLN A 42 -17.62 -11.66 2.36
C GLN A 42 -16.89 -10.37 2.67
N ARG A 43 -17.53 -9.22 2.47
CA ARG A 43 -16.95 -7.90 2.76
C ARG A 43 -16.59 -7.76 4.25
N HIS A 44 -17.49 -8.19 5.14
CA HIS A 44 -17.27 -8.18 6.58
C HIS A 44 -16.07 -9.04 6.98
N ASN A 45 -16.06 -10.32 6.59
CA ASN A 45 -14.95 -11.24 6.87
C ASN A 45 -13.63 -10.76 6.23
N HIS A 46 -13.71 -10.16 5.05
CA HIS A 46 -12.55 -9.61 4.35
C HIS A 46 -11.96 -8.41 5.08
N LYS A 47 -12.78 -7.53 5.65
CA LYS A 47 -12.32 -6.46 6.54
C LYS A 47 -11.66 -7.04 7.79
N LEU A 48 -12.28 -7.99 8.48
CA LEU A 48 -11.68 -8.63 9.66
C LEU A 48 -10.30 -9.23 9.35
N VAL A 49 -10.18 -10.00 8.26
CA VAL A 49 -8.94 -10.72 7.91
C VAL A 49 -7.84 -9.79 7.39
N PHE A 50 -8.15 -8.91 6.43
CA PHE A 50 -7.14 -8.12 5.72
C PHE A 50 -6.93 -6.71 6.30
N TRP A 51 -7.81 -6.21 7.18
CA TRP A 51 -7.59 -5.00 7.96
C TRP A 51 -7.20 -5.35 9.39
N GLY A 52 -8.12 -5.96 10.14
CA GLY A 52 -7.97 -6.18 11.59
C GLY A 52 -6.88 -7.19 11.96
N LEU A 53 -6.78 -8.29 11.23
CA LEU A 53 -5.82 -9.38 11.48
C LEU A 53 -4.58 -9.31 10.59
N SER A 54 -4.39 -8.21 9.85
CA SER A 54 -3.32 -8.04 8.86
C SER A 54 -1.91 -8.15 9.42
N HIS A 55 -1.73 -7.87 10.72
CA HIS A 55 -0.47 -7.99 11.43
C HIS A 55 0.11 -9.41 11.44
N LEU A 56 -0.68 -10.44 11.10
CA LEU A 56 -0.24 -11.83 11.03
C LEU A 56 0.51 -12.19 9.75
N PHE A 57 0.48 -11.33 8.74
CA PHE A 57 1.06 -11.65 7.42
C PHE A 57 2.52 -11.19 7.26
N TYR A 58 3.15 -10.73 8.34
CA TYR A 58 4.53 -10.24 8.36
C TYR A 58 5.58 -11.28 7.93
N GLU A 59 5.27 -12.57 7.99
CA GLU A 59 6.20 -13.61 7.55
C GLU A 59 6.55 -13.50 6.05
N LEU A 60 5.67 -12.91 5.24
CA LEU A 60 5.94 -12.62 3.83
C LEU A 60 7.06 -11.58 3.62
N ASP A 61 7.44 -10.83 4.66
CA ASP A 61 8.60 -9.93 4.61
C ASP A 61 9.94 -10.70 4.65
N SER A 62 9.94 -11.96 5.09
CA SER A 62 11.16 -12.74 5.35
C SER A 62 11.20 -14.11 4.68
N LYS A 63 10.03 -14.68 4.35
CA LYS A 63 9.88 -16.01 3.75
C LYS A 63 9.16 -15.90 2.42
N ARG A 64 9.73 -16.52 1.39
CA ARG A 64 9.07 -16.65 0.07
C ARG A 64 8.19 -17.89 0.05
N PHE A 65 6.99 -17.72 -0.49
CA PHE A 65 6.05 -18.80 -0.75
C PHE A 65 5.81 -18.90 -2.27
N PRO A 66 5.94 -20.10 -2.85
CA PRO A 66 5.83 -20.28 -4.29
C PRO A 66 4.42 -20.02 -4.82
N THR A 67 3.40 -20.17 -3.98
CA THR A 67 1.99 -19.93 -4.32
C THR A 67 1.24 -19.35 -3.12
N PHE A 68 0.12 -18.66 -3.37
CA PHE A 68 -0.75 -18.18 -2.29
C PHE A 68 -1.35 -19.33 -1.45
N PRO A 69 -1.80 -20.46 -2.03
CA PRO A 69 -2.18 -21.64 -1.25
C PRO A 69 -1.08 -22.15 -0.31
N ALA A 70 0.18 -22.17 -0.75
CA ALA A 70 1.29 -22.59 0.13
C ALA A 70 1.48 -21.65 1.33
N PHE A 71 1.20 -20.36 1.16
CA PHE A 71 1.17 -19.41 2.26
C PHE A 71 0.00 -19.69 3.22
N ILE A 72 -1.20 -19.97 2.69
CA ILE A 72 -2.37 -20.30 3.53
C ILE A 72 -2.14 -21.61 4.30
N ASP A 73 -1.56 -22.63 3.67
CA ASP A 73 -1.25 -23.90 4.33
C ASP A 73 -0.19 -23.73 5.43
N HIS A 74 0.78 -22.82 5.23
CA HIS A 74 1.73 -22.44 6.27
C HIS A 74 1.03 -21.78 7.46
N LEU A 75 0.11 -20.84 7.23
CA LEU A 75 -0.69 -20.22 8.30
C LEU A 75 -1.54 -21.26 9.04
N ALA A 76 -2.16 -22.19 8.31
CA ALA A 76 -2.98 -23.25 8.89
C ALA A 76 -2.17 -24.21 9.80
N ALA A 77 -0.89 -24.39 9.51
CA ALA A 77 0.02 -25.23 10.30
C ALA A 77 0.61 -24.51 11.53
N GLN A 78 0.41 -23.21 11.68
CA GLN A 78 0.91 -22.46 12.84
C GLN A 78 0.07 -22.73 14.11
N ASP A 79 0.73 -22.59 15.26
CA ASP A 79 0.07 -22.55 16.56
C ASP A 79 -0.73 -21.25 16.69
N ALA A 80 -2.04 -21.37 16.98
CA ALA A 80 -2.93 -20.21 16.97
C ALA A 80 -2.63 -19.22 18.10
N VAL A 81 -2.22 -19.72 19.27
CA VAL A 81 -1.85 -18.91 20.43
C VAL A 81 -0.61 -18.07 20.10
N ARG A 82 0.40 -18.68 19.50
CA ARG A 82 1.60 -17.99 19.03
C ARG A 82 1.27 -16.92 17.98
N MET A 83 0.40 -17.22 17.02
CA MET A 83 -0.05 -16.24 16.02
C MET A 83 -0.66 -15.01 16.71
N ARG A 84 -1.62 -15.23 17.60
CA ARG A 84 -2.25 -14.15 18.39
C ARG A 84 -1.22 -13.35 19.18
N ASP A 85 -0.28 -14.01 19.86
CA ASP A 85 0.71 -13.31 20.69
C ASP A 85 1.63 -12.41 19.86
N GLU A 86 2.00 -12.82 18.64
CA GLU A 86 2.74 -11.94 17.72
C GLU A 86 1.90 -10.74 17.26
N MET A 87 0.60 -10.92 17.02
CA MET A 87 -0.30 -9.81 16.72
C MET A 87 -0.42 -8.83 17.90
N VAL A 88 -0.59 -9.33 19.12
CA VAL A 88 -0.65 -8.51 20.33
C VAL A 88 0.65 -7.71 20.52
N LYS A 89 1.82 -8.32 20.29
CA LYS A 89 3.10 -7.60 20.31
C LYS A 89 3.14 -6.44 19.32
N LYS A 90 2.59 -6.61 18.11
CA LYS A 90 2.52 -5.53 17.10
C LYS A 90 1.57 -4.40 17.51
N ILE A 91 0.41 -4.75 18.06
CA ILE A 91 -0.58 -3.78 18.58
C ILE A 91 0.04 -2.94 19.70
N LEU A 92 0.69 -3.57 20.68
CA LEU A 92 1.35 -2.88 21.78
C LEU A 92 2.56 -2.06 21.31
N GLY A 93 3.30 -2.56 20.31
CA GLY A 93 4.47 -1.89 19.73
C GLY A 93 4.15 -0.61 18.96
N TYR A 94 2.86 -0.30 18.71
CA TYR A 94 2.44 0.91 18.02
C TYR A 94 2.79 2.21 18.78
N GLN A 95 3.11 2.11 20.08
CA GLN A 95 3.65 3.21 20.88
C GLN A 95 4.80 3.96 20.17
N SER A 96 5.71 3.22 19.54
CA SER A 96 6.85 3.80 18.81
C SER A 96 6.38 4.78 17.72
N LYS A 97 5.33 4.43 16.97
CA LYS A 97 4.75 5.31 15.97
C LYS A 97 4.05 6.51 16.59
N LEU A 98 3.30 6.33 17.67
CA LEU A 98 2.63 7.44 18.37
C LEU A 98 3.64 8.51 18.82
N SER A 99 4.80 8.08 19.29
CA SER A 99 5.88 9.01 19.67
C SER A 99 6.39 9.86 18.49
N GLU A 100 6.39 9.33 17.25
CA GLU A 100 6.73 10.11 16.05
C GLU A 100 5.71 11.22 15.76
N TYR A 101 4.49 11.09 16.25
CA TYR A 101 3.43 12.10 16.16
C TYR A 101 3.34 12.98 17.41
N GLY A 102 4.31 12.87 18.33
CA GLY A 102 4.31 13.63 19.59
C GLY A 102 3.25 13.16 20.60
N ILE A 103 2.66 11.99 20.39
CA ILE A 103 1.66 11.41 21.28
C ILE A 103 2.37 10.50 22.28
N ASP A 104 2.43 10.92 23.54
CA ASP A 104 2.95 10.09 24.62
C ASP A 104 1.83 9.18 25.16
N ALA A 105 1.98 7.88 24.92
CA ALA A 105 1.04 6.86 25.35
C ALA A 105 1.79 5.66 25.92
N THR A 106 1.39 5.22 27.11
CA THR A 106 1.89 3.97 27.70
C THR A 106 1.01 2.80 27.25
N PRO A 107 1.57 1.75 26.62
CA PRO A 107 0.81 0.56 26.23
C PRO A 107 0.33 -0.23 27.45
N PRO A 108 -0.85 -0.86 27.39
CA PRO A 108 -1.28 -1.81 28.42
C PRO A 108 -0.42 -3.09 28.38
N THR A 109 -0.56 -3.94 29.40
CA THR A 109 0.03 -5.29 29.33
C THR A 109 -0.72 -6.14 28.32
N ALA A 110 -0.05 -7.16 27.75
CA ALA A 110 -0.71 -8.12 26.85
C ALA A 110 -1.90 -8.83 27.53
N GLU A 111 -1.76 -9.16 28.81
CA GLU A 111 -2.85 -9.75 29.60
C GLU A 111 -4.05 -8.81 29.69
N ALA A 112 -3.85 -7.55 30.08
CA ALA A 112 -4.93 -6.57 30.20
C ALA A 112 -5.61 -6.28 28.85
N LEU A 113 -4.82 -6.20 27.78
CA LEU A 113 -5.33 -6.00 26.41
C LEU A 113 -6.24 -7.15 25.97
N LEU A 114 -5.94 -8.38 26.38
CA LEU A 114 -6.70 -9.58 26.01
C LEU A 114 -7.89 -9.87 26.94
N SER A 115 -7.88 -9.36 28.18
CA SER A 115 -8.89 -9.66 29.18
C SER A 115 -10.01 -8.63 29.29
N ASP A 116 -9.79 -7.38 28.85
CA ASP A 116 -10.75 -6.28 29.01
C ASP A 116 -10.94 -5.51 27.70
N VAL A 117 -12.17 -5.57 27.16
CA VAL A 117 -12.55 -4.89 25.92
C VAL A 117 -12.38 -3.37 26.02
N ASN A 118 -12.57 -2.76 27.20
CA ASN A 118 -12.42 -1.32 27.37
C ASN A 118 -10.94 -0.92 27.30
N VAL A 119 -10.05 -1.75 27.84
CA VAL A 119 -8.60 -1.55 27.73
C VAL A 119 -8.16 -1.69 26.27
N TYR A 120 -8.68 -2.69 25.56
CA TYR A 120 -8.46 -2.86 24.13
C TYR A 120 -8.93 -1.63 23.33
N LEU A 121 -10.19 -1.23 23.47
CA LEU A 121 -10.77 -0.10 22.73
C LEU A 121 -10.05 1.22 23.02
N ALA A 122 -9.69 1.48 24.28
CA ALA A 122 -8.92 2.67 24.65
C ALA A 122 -7.53 2.69 23.99
N TRP A 123 -6.87 1.53 23.88
CA TRP A 123 -5.58 1.44 23.19
C TRP A 123 -5.72 1.60 21.68
N ILE A 124 -6.72 0.95 21.07
CA ILE A 124 -7.00 1.08 19.64
C ILE A 124 -7.35 2.53 19.28
N SER A 125 -8.19 3.21 20.06
CA SER A 125 -8.52 4.62 19.82
C SER A 125 -7.27 5.50 19.78
N LYS A 126 -6.31 5.29 20.68
CA LYS A 126 -5.00 5.97 20.63
C LYS A 126 -4.20 5.64 19.38
N MET A 127 -4.20 4.39 18.92
CA MET A 127 -3.53 3.98 17.67
C MET A 127 -4.09 4.72 16.46
N TYR A 128 -5.39 5.03 16.48
CA TYR A 128 -6.08 5.86 15.50
C TYR A 128 -6.03 7.36 15.84
N MET A 129 -5.16 7.78 16.77
CA MET A 129 -4.97 9.18 17.19
C MET A 129 -6.25 9.84 17.69
N ASP A 130 -7.05 9.08 18.44
CA ASP A 130 -8.33 9.48 18.99
C ASP A 130 -9.37 9.88 17.93
N GLU A 131 -9.19 9.44 16.67
CA GLU A 131 -10.28 9.44 15.68
C GLU A 131 -11.37 8.44 16.09
N GLU A 132 -12.58 8.65 15.58
CA GLU A 132 -13.74 7.79 15.85
C GLU A 132 -13.49 6.37 15.31
N VAL A 133 -13.54 5.38 16.20
CA VAL A 133 -13.37 3.97 15.88
C VAL A 133 -14.73 3.27 15.83
N ASP A 134 -14.89 2.32 14.92
CA ASP A 134 -16.06 1.46 14.86
C ASP A 134 -16.04 0.46 16.03
N VAL A 135 -16.68 0.85 17.14
CA VAL A 135 -16.72 0.07 18.39
C VAL A 135 -17.29 -1.33 18.18
N THR A 136 -18.25 -1.49 17.26
CA THR A 136 -18.87 -2.80 16.99
C THR A 136 -17.84 -3.72 16.32
N TYR A 137 -17.19 -3.22 15.28
CA TYR A 137 -16.13 -3.95 14.58
C TYR A 137 -14.93 -4.28 15.49
N GLU A 138 -14.49 -3.33 16.31
CA GLU A 138 -13.35 -3.52 17.21
C GLU A 138 -13.66 -4.50 18.36
N THR A 139 -14.90 -4.53 18.84
CA THR A 139 -15.34 -5.51 19.85
C THR A 139 -15.35 -6.94 19.28
N GLU A 140 -15.67 -7.10 17.99
CA GLU A 140 -15.59 -8.39 17.30
C GLU A 140 -14.13 -8.84 17.13
N LEU A 141 -13.23 -7.94 16.74
CA LEU A 141 -11.79 -8.23 16.69
C LEU A 141 -11.23 -8.63 18.06
N PHE A 142 -11.62 -7.94 19.13
CA PHE A 142 -11.28 -8.33 20.49
C PHE A 142 -11.75 -9.76 20.82
N SER A 143 -12.97 -10.12 20.43
CA SER A 143 -13.51 -11.48 20.64
C SER A 143 -12.73 -12.55 19.85
N LEU A 144 -12.23 -12.21 18.66
CA LEU A 144 -11.35 -13.10 17.88
C LEU A 144 -9.96 -13.22 18.53
N LEU A 145 -9.42 -12.15 19.10
CA LEU A 145 -8.16 -12.20 19.84
C LEU A 145 -8.28 -13.08 21.10
N ALA A 146 -9.43 -13.07 21.78
CA ALA A 146 -9.69 -13.93 22.92
C ALA A 146 -9.81 -15.42 22.55
N ASP A 147 -10.20 -15.74 21.31
CA ASP A 147 -10.32 -17.11 20.78
C ASP A 147 -9.39 -17.32 19.56
N PRO A 148 -8.10 -17.64 19.80
CA PRO A 148 -7.10 -17.71 18.74
C PRO A 148 -7.40 -18.79 17.69
N GLU A 149 -8.01 -19.92 18.07
CA GLU A 149 -8.37 -20.98 17.11
C GLU A 149 -9.49 -20.52 16.19
N LYS A 150 -10.51 -19.82 16.72
CA LYS A 150 -11.55 -19.20 15.89
C LYS A 150 -10.96 -18.15 14.93
N ALA A 151 -10.04 -17.32 15.40
CA ALA A 151 -9.37 -16.33 14.54
C ALA A 151 -8.55 -16.99 13.42
N LYS A 152 -7.74 -18.01 13.74
CA LYS A 152 -6.96 -18.77 12.74
C LYS A 152 -7.88 -19.43 11.72
N ASN A 153 -8.97 -20.07 12.18
CA ASN A 153 -9.93 -20.71 11.30
C ASN A 153 -10.58 -19.70 10.34
N LEU A 154 -11.00 -18.54 10.84
CA LEU A 154 -11.56 -17.46 10.01
C LEU A 154 -10.55 -16.99 8.94
N ILE A 155 -9.29 -16.75 9.32
CA ILE A 155 -8.24 -16.33 8.37
C ILE A 155 -8.06 -17.37 7.29
N VAL A 156 -7.86 -18.64 7.67
CA VAL A 156 -7.54 -19.72 6.75
C VAL A 156 -8.72 -20.02 5.83
N SER A 157 -9.95 -20.13 6.36
CA SER A 157 -11.14 -20.40 5.53
C SER A 157 -11.39 -19.26 4.56
N HIS A 158 -11.42 -18.02 5.05
CA HIS A 158 -11.70 -16.85 4.22
C HIS A 158 -10.65 -16.66 3.12
N MET A 159 -9.36 -16.84 3.44
CA MET A 159 -8.30 -16.76 2.43
C MET A 159 -8.42 -17.87 1.37
N ARG A 160 -8.81 -19.10 1.75
CA ARG A 160 -9.04 -20.19 0.80
C ARG A 160 -10.23 -19.90 -0.11
N ASP A 161 -11.32 -19.39 0.44
CA ASP A 161 -12.52 -19.06 -0.33
C ASP A 161 -12.23 -17.92 -1.32
N MET A 162 -11.63 -16.82 -0.84
CA MET A 162 -11.18 -15.72 -1.68
C MET A 162 -10.17 -16.17 -2.75
N TRP A 163 -9.28 -17.11 -2.44
CA TRP A 163 -8.39 -17.67 -3.45
C TRP A 163 -9.17 -18.44 -4.52
N ASN A 164 -10.03 -19.37 -4.11
CA ASN A 164 -10.72 -20.27 -5.02
C ASN A 164 -11.75 -19.56 -5.92
N GLU A 165 -12.49 -18.62 -5.35
CA GLU A 165 -13.63 -17.97 -6.01
C GLU A 165 -13.24 -16.70 -6.76
N VAL A 166 -12.24 -15.97 -6.28
CA VAL A 166 -11.93 -14.62 -6.77
C VAL A 166 -10.53 -14.53 -7.36
N MET A 167 -9.50 -14.91 -6.60
CA MET A 167 -8.11 -14.59 -6.95
C MET A 167 -7.49 -15.58 -7.94
N ARG A 168 -7.81 -16.88 -7.88
CA ARG A 168 -7.21 -17.90 -8.76
C ARG A 168 -7.49 -17.64 -10.25
N PRO A 169 -8.74 -17.41 -10.70
CA PRO A 169 -9.02 -17.13 -12.11
C PRO A 169 -8.33 -15.85 -12.59
N GLU A 170 -8.27 -14.82 -11.74
CA GLU A 170 -7.55 -13.59 -12.06
C GLU A 170 -6.05 -13.82 -12.16
N TRP A 171 -5.47 -14.61 -11.24
CA TRP A 171 -4.05 -14.95 -11.25
C TRP A 171 -3.64 -15.65 -12.54
N GLU A 172 -4.41 -16.66 -12.96
CA GLU A 172 -4.22 -17.37 -14.23
C GLU A 172 -4.27 -16.41 -15.44
N ARG A 173 -5.13 -15.39 -15.38
CA ARG A 173 -5.25 -14.37 -16.42
C ARG A 173 -4.05 -13.42 -16.48
N VAL A 174 -3.55 -12.96 -15.33
CA VAL A 174 -2.52 -11.90 -15.28
C VAL A 174 -1.08 -12.42 -15.25
N GLU A 175 -0.85 -13.63 -14.76
CA GLU A 175 0.48 -14.22 -14.61
C GLU A 175 1.32 -14.17 -15.91
N PRO A 176 0.80 -14.51 -17.10
CA PRO A 176 1.58 -14.44 -18.34
C PRO A 176 2.08 -13.02 -18.67
N THR A 177 1.26 -12.00 -18.40
CA THR A 177 1.62 -10.59 -18.61
C THR A 177 2.66 -10.13 -17.60
N LEU A 178 2.54 -10.53 -16.33
CA LEU A 178 3.55 -10.24 -15.30
C LEU A 178 4.90 -10.89 -15.64
N ARG A 179 4.91 -12.15 -16.07
CA ARG A 179 6.13 -12.84 -16.51
C ARG A 179 6.76 -12.16 -17.73
N SER A 180 5.94 -11.74 -18.69
CA SER A 180 6.40 -10.98 -19.86
C SER A 180 7.01 -9.62 -19.46
N THR A 181 6.47 -8.99 -18.42
CA THR A 181 6.98 -7.72 -17.86
C THR A 181 8.35 -7.93 -17.22
N ILE A 182 8.49 -8.97 -16.39
CA ILE A 182 9.77 -9.38 -15.79
C ILE A 182 10.82 -9.62 -16.88
N ALA A 183 10.50 -10.48 -17.86
CA ALA A 183 11.41 -10.83 -18.94
C ALA A 183 11.80 -9.63 -19.83
N ALA A 184 10.98 -8.57 -19.89
CA ALA A 184 11.32 -7.34 -20.60
C ALA A 184 12.32 -6.49 -19.81
N PHE A 185 12.14 -6.35 -18.49
CA PHE A 185 13.06 -5.58 -17.66
C PHE A 185 14.39 -6.31 -17.41
N GLU A 186 14.41 -7.64 -17.33
CA GLU A 186 15.63 -8.43 -17.19
C GLU A 186 16.62 -8.26 -18.36
N LYS A 187 16.14 -7.79 -19.51
CA LYS A 187 16.98 -7.50 -20.69
C LYS A 187 17.66 -6.13 -20.64
N LEU A 188 17.29 -5.27 -19.69
CA LEU A 188 17.85 -3.93 -19.57
C LEU A 188 19.12 -3.95 -18.72
N ASP A 189 20.04 -3.05 -19.06
CA ASP A 189 21.23 -2.80 -18.25
C ASP A 189 20.94 -1.70 -17.21
N PHE A 190 21.09 -2.05 -15.94
CA PHE A 190 20.98 -1.14 -14.80
C PHE A 190 22.36 -0.76 -14.23
N GLY A 191 23.45 -1.20 -14.88
CA GLY A 191 24.81 -0.86 -14.50
C GLY A 191 25.04 0.65 -14.50
N GLY A 192 25.74 1.14 -13.48
CA GLY A 192 26.06 2.57 -13.34
C GLY A 192 24.92 3.47 -12.87
N MET A 193 23.69 2.95 -12.74
CA MET A 193 22.58 3.67 -12.13
C MET A 193 22.71 3.69 -10.61
N THR A 194 22.33 4.81 -10.01
CA THR A 194 21.99 4.86 -8.58
C THR A 194 20.72 4.03 -8.30
N ALA A 195 20.51 3.66 -7.04
CA ALA A 195 19.33 2.92 -6.62
C ALA A 195 18.02 3.67 -6.96
N GLN A 196 18.01 5.00 -6.81
CA GLN A 196 16.86 5.84 -7.14
C GLN A 196 16.59 5.89 -8.64
N GLU A 197 17.64 5.99 -9.47
CA GLU A 197 17.51 5.94 -10.93
C GLU A 197 16.95 4.59 -11.40
N ALA A 198 17.40 3.47 -10.80
CA ALA A 198 16.85 2.15 -11.08
C ALA A 198 15.35 2.07 -10.70
N VAL A 199 14.96 2.59 -9.53
CA VAL A 199 13.54 2.67 -9.13
C VAL A 199 12.73 3.49 -10.13
N ARG A 200 13.21 4.67 -10.54
CA ARG A 200 12.54 5.50 -11.53
C ARG A 200 12.44 4.82 -12.90
N ALA A 201 13.50 4.13 -13.34
CA ALA A 201 13.52 3.42 -14.61
C ALA A 201 12.46 2.31 -14.66
N VAL A 202 12.38 1.49 -13.60
CA VAL A 202 11.43 0.36 -13.52
C VAL A 202 10.00 0.84 -13.27
N THR A 203 9.82 1.66 -12.23
CA THR A 203 8.48 2.00 -11.73
C THR A 203 7.89 3.23 -12.41
N GLY A 204 8.74 4.12 -12.95
CA GLY A 204 8.33 5.42 -13.49
C GLY A 204 7.98 6.45 -12.43
N ARG A 205 8.42 6.20 -11.20
CA ARG A 205 8.08 6.97 -10.00
C ARG A 205 9.33 7.18 -9.16
N GLU A 206 9.33 8.26 -8.41
CA GLU A 206 10.31 8.47 -7.34
C GLU A 206 9.93 7.60 -6.14
N ILE A 207 10.94 7.15 -5.40
CA ILE A 207 10.70 6.44 -4.15
C ILE A 207 10.23 7.43 -3.07
N PRO A 208 9.26 7.08 -2.20
CA PRO A 208 8.87 7.98 -1.11
C PRO A 208 10.07 8.29 -0.21
N TYR A 209 10.23 9.57 0.18
CA TYR A 209 11.41 10.07 0.89
C TYR A 209 11.80 9.24 2.13
N LYS A 210 10.80 8.77 2.89
CA LYS A 210 11.02 7.95 4.09
C LYS A 210 11.85 6.67 3.83
N TRP A 211 11.92 6.22 2.58
CA TRP A 211 12.67 5.05 2.17
C TRP A 211 14.00 5.35 1.49
N VAL A 212 14.32 6.62 1.18
CA VAL A 212 15.54 7.00 0.45
C VAL A 212 16.80 6.54 1.18
N ASN A 213 16.90 6.84 2.48
CA ASN A 213 18.08 6.44 3.27
C ASN A 213 18.25 4.92 3.30
N LYS A 214 17.14 4.18 3.41
CA LYS A 214 17.17 2.72 3.40
C LYS A 214 17.55 2.18 2.02
N LEU A 215 16.99 2.75 0.95
CA LEU A 215 17.29 2.39 -0.43
C LEU A 215 18.79 2.58 -0.75
N ASN A 216 19.39 3.64 -0.22
CA ASN A 216 20.83 3.91 -0.40
C ASN A 216 21.73 3.01 0.47
N ALA A 217 21.18 2.35 1.49
CA ALA A 217 21.91 1.48 2.40
C ALA A 217 21.89 -0.01 1.98
N VAL A 218 20.96 -0.41 1.10
CA VAL A 218 20.84 -1.80 0.65
C VAL A 218 21.77 -2.09 -0.52
N ASN A 219 22.28 -3.31 -0.58
CA ASN A 219 23.11 -3.74 -1.71
C ASN A 219 22.28 -4.23 -2.90
N TRP A 220 21.00 -4.55 -2.68
CA TRP A 220 20.19 -5.15 -3.73
C TRP A 220 18.70 -4.82 -3.61
N ILE A 221 18.04 -4.75 -4.77
CA ILE A 221 16.62 -4.39 -4.93
C ILE A 221 15.94 -5.48 -5.75
N THR A 222 14.81 -5.99 -5.27
CA THR A 222 13.89 -6.82 -6.04
C THR A 222 12.67 -6.03 -6.47
N PHE A 223 12.38 -6.02 -7.76
CA PHE A 223 11.16 -5.44 -8.29
C PHE A 223 10.10 -6.52 -8.54
N ILE A 224 8.88 -6.26 -8.07
CA ILE A 224 7.75 -7.20 -8.15
C ILE A 224 6.61 -6.51 -8.92
N PRO A 225 6.34 -6.86 -10.18
CA PRO A 225 5.22 -6.27 -10.89
C PRO A 225 3.89 -6.81 -10.35
N SER A 226 2.91 -5.92 -10.21
CA SER A 226 1.54 -6.22 -9.79
C SER A 226 0.53 -5.71 -10.81
N ALA A 227 -0.45 -6.54 -11.14
CA ALA A 227 -1.52 -6.17 -12.07
C ALA A 227 -2.54 -5.20 -11.44
N HIS A 228 -2.57 -5.11 -10.11
CA HIS A 228 -3.66 -4.48 -9.36
C HIS A 228 -3.26 -3.21 -8.64
N LEU A 229 -1.95 -3.03 -8.40
CA LEU A 229 -1.42 -1.95 -7.58
C LEU A 229 -1.56 -0.55 -8.22
N GLY A 230 -1.81 -0.47 -9.53
CA GLY A 230 -2.03 0.81 -10.22
C GLY A 230 -0.84 1.77 -10.04
N PRO A 231 -1.05 3.02 -9.57
CA PRO A 231 0.03 3.98 -9.41
C PRO A 231 0.81 3.86 -8.09
N PHE A 232 0.44 2.94 -7.21
CA PHE A 232 1.06 2.86 -5.90
C PHE A 232 2.38 2.07 -5.95
N LEU A 233 3.23 2.32 -4.97
CA LEU A 233 4.40 1.49 -4.65
C LEU A 233 4.18 0.85 -3.29
N VAL A 234 4.48 -0.43 -3.18
CA VAL A 234 4.53 -1.15 -1.89
C VAL A 234 5.96 -1.57 -1.65
N ILE A 235 6.48 -1.21 -0.48
CA ILE A 235 7.87 -1.48 -0.09
C ILE A 235 7.83 -2.49 1.05
N LEU A 236 8.53 -3.61 0.86
CA LEU A 236 8.43 -4.82 1.69
C LEU A 236 9.82 -5.32 2.06
N GLY A 237 9.89 -6.09 3.16
CA GLY A 237 11.08 -6.86 3.54
C GLY A 237 12.36 -6.04 3.61
N SER A 238 12.55 -5.28 4.69
CA SER A 238 13.73 -4.42 4.85
C SER A 238 14.70 -5.00 5.90
N ASN A 239 15.38 -6.10 5.58
CA ASN A 239 16.64 -6.38 6.28
C ASN A 239 17.68 -5.34 5.83
N ASP A 240 18.82 -5.23 6.52
CA ASP A 240 19.78 -4.15 6.24
C ASP A 240 20.42 -4.21 4.85
N ASN A 241 20.21 -5.31 4.12
CA ASN A 241 20.92 -5.56 2.88
C ASN A 241 20.00 -5.63 1.64
N HIS A 242 18.68 -5.66 1.81
CA HIS A 242 17.69 -5.91 0.76
C HIS A 242 16.45 -5.04 0.91
N ILE A 243 15.90 -4.61 -0.22
CA ILE A 243 14.55 -4.06 -0.29
C ILE A 243 13.76 -4.69 -1.44
N GLN A 244 12.48 -4.97 -1.20
CA GLN A 244 11.54 -5.39 -2.24
C GLN A 244 10.59 -4.25 -2.55
N ILE A 245 10.37 -3.98 -3.85
CA ILE A 245 9.52 -2.91 -4.33
C ILE A 245 8.49 -3.51 -5.28
N MET A 246 7.24 -3.54 -4.85
CA MET A 246 6.11 -3.88 -5.69
C MET A 246 5.60 -2.63 -6.42
N PHE A 247 5.32 -2.78 -7.71
CA PHE A 247 4.90 -1.66 -8.57
C PHE A 247 3.82 -2.12 -9.56
N GLY A 248 2.98 -1.18 -10.02
CA GLY A 248 2.02 -1.45 -11.10
C GLY A 248 2.72 -1.91 -12.38
N ALA A 249 2.35 -3.09 -12.88
CA ALA A 249 2.97 -3.72 -14.04
C ALA A 249 2.89 -2.83 -15.28
N ARG A 250 4.04 -2.66 -15.95
CA ARG A 250 4.19 -1.83 -17.14
C ARG A 250 5.37 -2.31 -17.97
N MET A 251 5.39 -2.01 -19.27
CA MET A 251 6.56 -2.26 -20.09
C MET A 251 7.66 -1.21 -19.88
N PRO A 252 8.94 -1.57 -20.04
CA PRO A 252 10.02 -0.61 -20.13
C PRO A 252 9.82 0.32 -21.32
N LYS A 253 10.27 1.57 -21.20
CA LYS A 253 10.31 2.48 -22.36
C LYS A 253 11.46 2.04 -23.27
N GLU A 254 11.23 1.99 -24.58
CA GLU A 254 12.22 1.61 -25.60
C GLU A 254 13.52 2.42 -25.50
N ASN A 255 13.43 3.65 -24.95
CA ASN A 255 14.56 4.42 -24.43
C ASN A 255 14.25 4.82 -22.99
N ILE A 256 14.96 4.25 -22.02
CA ILE A 256 14.86 4.60 -20.59
C ILE A 256 15.14 6.11 -20.36
N VAL A 257 15.81 6.75 -21.32
CA VAL A 257 16.25 8.15 -21.31
C VAL A 257 15.21 9.12 -21.92
N GLN A 258 14.12 8.67 -22.56
CA GLN A 258 13.16 9.57 -23.23
C GLN A 258 11.70 9.31 -22.80
N PRO A 259 10.88 10.35 -22.54
CA PRO A 259 9.47 10.19 -22.26
C PRO A 259 8.71 9.71 -23.51
N SER A 260 8.43 8.41 -23.61
CA SER A 260 7.54 7.85 -24.62
C SER A 260 6.08 8.34 -24.41
N ALA A 261 5.30 8.40 -25.49
CA ALA A 261 3.87 8.72 -25.45
C ALA A 261 3.14 7.84 -24.43
N LEU A 262 2.42 8.47 -23.50
CA LEU A 262 1.68 7.78 -22.44
C LEU A 262 0.55 6.93 -23.03
N GLY A 263 0.46 5.66 -22.63
CA GLY A 263 -0.66 4.79 -22.99
C GLY A 263 -1.97 5.28 -22.35
N ARG A 264 -3.12 4.95 -22.97
CA ARG A 264 -4.46 5.37 -22.52
C ARG A 264 -4.73 5.10 -21.03
N SER A 265 -4.34 3.93 -20.53
CA SER A 265 -4.58 3.53 -19.13
C SER A 265 -3.80 4.39 -18.14
N GLU A 266 -2.54 4.69 -18.43
CA GLU A 266 -1.72 5.58 -17.58
C GLU A 266 -2.24 7.03 -17.64
N LEU A 267 -2.68 7.49 -18.81
CA LEU A 267 -3.32 8.80 -18.94
C LEU A 267 -4.60 8.88 -18.10
N LEU A 268 -5.44 7.84 -18.10
CA LEU A 268 -6.64 7.79 -17.26
C LEU A 268 -6.31 7.86 -15.76
N VAL A 269 -5.29 7.13 -15.29
CA VAL A 269 -4.83 7.19 -13.88
C VAL A 269 -4.39 8.61 -13.50
N ARG A 270 -3.61 9.26 -14.37
CA ARG A 270 -3.16 10.64 -14.17
C ARG A 270 -4.33 11.63 -14.09
N LEU A 271 -5.32 11.50 -14.99
CA LEU A 271 -6.50 12.36 -15.00
C LEU A 271 -7.41 12.12 -13.79
N ASN A 272 -7.63 10.86 -13.39
CA ASN A 272 -8.43 10.53 -12.20
C ASN A 272 -7.83 11.11 -10.90
N ALA A 273 -6.50 11.18 -10.81
CA ALA A 273 -5.86 11.84 -9.68
C ALA A 273 -6.04 13.37 -9.68
N LEU A 274 -6.31 14.01 -10.82
CA LEU A 274 -6.60 15.45 -10.89
C LEU A 274 -8.11 15.77 -10.83
N ALA A 275 -8.98 14.82 -11.17
CA ALA A 275 -10.43 15.00 -11.25
C ALA A 275 -11.11 14.96 -9.85
N ASP A 276 -10.67 15.80 -8.92
CA ASP A 276 -11.20 15.90 -7.55
C ASP A 276 -10.93 17.30 -6.97
N ASP A 277 -11.98 17.94 -6.48
CA ASP A 277 -11.95 19.33 -6.02
C ASP A 277 -10.93 19.56 -4.88
N THR A 278 -10.91 18.66 -3.89
CA THR A 278 -10.00 18.79 -2.75
C THR A 278 -8.54 18.59 -3.19
N ARG A 279 -8.26 17.65 -4.10
CA ARG A 279 -6.91 17.49 -4.67
C ARG A 279 -6.47 18.71 -5.46
N LEU A 280 -7.36 19.32 -6.24
CA LEU A 280 -7.04 20.56 -6.96
C LEU A 280 -6.77 21.72 -6.00
N ARG A 281 -7.56 21.88 -4.93
CA ARG A 281 -7.31 22.89 -3.88
C ARG A 281 -5.97 22.68 -3.17
N ILE A 282 -5.58 21.43 -2.90
CA ILE A 282 -4.25 21.11 -2.35
C ILE A 282 -3.15 21.53 -3.32
N LEU A 283 -3.27 21.18 -4.60
CA LEU A 283 -2.27 21.54 -5.62
C LEU A 283 -2.18 23.06 -5.81
N GLU A 284 -3.31 23.76 -5.84
CA GLU A 284 -3.39 25.23 -5.90
C GLU A 284 -2.66 25.87 -4.71
N LEU A 285 -2.92 25.37 -3.49
CA LEU A 285 -2.24 25.85 -2.29
C LEU A 285 -0.71 25.72 -2.41
N LEU A 286 -0.24 24.60 -2.98
CA LEU A 286 1.18 24.33 -3.24
C LEU A 286 1.79 25.17 -4.38
N THR A 287 0.99 25.94 -5.14
CA THR A 287 1.54 26.89 -6.14
C THR A 287 2.04 28.19 -5.51
N HIS A 288 1.58 28.51 -4.29
CA HIS A 288 1.90 29.77 -3.62
C HIS A 288 3.10 29.66 -2.67
N GLU A 289 3.52 28.45 -2.32
CA GLU A 289 4.61 28.18 -1.38
C GLU A 289 5.47 27.03 -1.90
N THR A 290 6.77 27.05 -1.58
CA THR A 290 7.70 26.02 -2.05
C THR A 290 7.44 24.65 -1.42
N GLU A 291 6.96 24.61 -0.17
CA GLU A 291 6.69 23.40 0.59
C GLU A 291 5.67 23.70 1.71
N ILE A 292 4.63 22.87 1.85
CA ILE A 292 3.61 23.01 2.91
C ILE A 292 3.48 21.69 3.69
N CYS A 293 3.42 21.77 5.01
CA CYS A 293 3.31 20.57 5.86
C CYS A 293 1.87 20.06 5.99
N ALA A 294 1.70 18.76 6.21
CA ALA A 294 0.40 18.09 6.25
C ALA A 294 -0.58 18.77 7.21
N GLN A 295 -0.11 19.18 8.40
CA GLN A 295 -0.94 19.86 9.39
C GLN A 295 -1.44 21.23 8.90
N ASP A 296 -0.61 21.97 8.18
CA ASP A 296 -1.00 23.26 7.60
C ASP A 296 -2.05 23.07 6.51
N ILE A 297 -1.91 22.02 5.68
CA ILE A 297 -2.90 21.66 4.66
C ILE A 297 -4.23 21.27 5.33
N ILE A 298 -4.20 20.43 6.37
CA ILE A 298 -5.36 20.02 7.17
C ILE A 298 -6.09 21.26 7.72
N ASN A 299 -5.35 22.15 8.37
CA ASN A 299 -5.93 23.33 9.01
C ASN A 299 -6.52 24.32 8.00
N ARG A 300 -5.80 24.60 6.89
CA ARG A 300 -6.22 25.60 5.90
C ARG A 300 -7.37 25.14 5.02
N LEU A 301 -7.48 23.84 4.78
CA LEU A 301 -8.55 23.26 3.96
C LEU A 301 -9.68 22.66 4.80
N GLU A 302 -9.60 22.75 6.13
CA GLU A 302 -10.59 22.22 7.09
C GLU A 302 -10.88 20.73 6.86
N LEU A 303 -9.84 19.96 6.57
CA LEU A 303 -9.94 18.52 6.31
C LEU A 303 -9.78 17.73 7.61
N SER A 304 -10.39 16.55 7.69
CA SER A 304 -9.94 15.56 8.66
C SER A 304 -8.53 15.08 8.30
N GLN A 305 -7.77 14.61 9.29
CA GLN A 305 -6.44 14.05 9.06
C GLN A 305 -6.48 12.83 8.13
N SER A 306 -7.44 11.92 8.34
CA SER A 306 -7.70 10.79 7.44
C SER A 306 -7.98 11.23 5.99
N SER A 307 -8.78 12.28 5.79
CA SER A 307 -9.09 12.84 4.46
C SER A 307 -7.84 13.44 3.81
N ALA A 308 -7.12 14.31 4.50
CA ALA A 308 -5.90 14.92 3.97
C ALA A 308 -4.83 13.88 3.63
N SER A 309 -4.61 12.90 4.51
CA SER A 309 -3.68 11.78 4.27
C SER A 309 -4.04 11.00 3.02
N ARG A 310 -5.33 10.73 2.77
CA ARG A 310 -5.83 10.10 1.55
C ARG A 310 -5.50 10.91 0.30
N HIS A 311 -5.86 12.19 0.28
CA HIS A 311 -5.63 13.04 -0.90
C HIS A 311 -4.13 13.20 -1.20
N LEU A 312 -3.31 13.43 -0.17
CA LEU A 312 -1.86 13.58 -0.30
C LEU A 312 -1.19 12.27 -0.74
N SER A 313 -1.61 11.12 -0.19
CA SER A 313 -1.10 9.82 -0.61
C SER A 313 -1.42 9.54 -2.09
N GLN A 314 -2.62 9.93 -2.55
CA GLN A 314 -3.02 9.77 -3.94
C GLN A 314 -2.21 10.66 -4.89
N LEU A 315 -2.03 11.94 -4.53
CA LEU A 315 -1.22 12.89 -5.30
C LEU A 315 0.26 12.48 -5.35
N ALA A 316 0.81 12.02 -4.22
CA ALA A 316 2.18 11.53 -4.13
C ALA A 316 2.35 10.25 -4.96
N ALA A 317 1.40 9.32 -4.87
CA ALA A 317 1.40 8.09 -5.65
C ALA A 317 1.41 8.37 -7.15
N THR A 318 0.62 9.33 -7.64
CA THR A 318 0.61 9.71 -9.07
C THR A 318 1.74 10.66 -9.47
N GLY A 319 2.55 11.10 -8.51
CA GLY A 319 3.76 11.89 -8.71
C GLY A 319 3.52 13.40 -8.84
N TYR A 320 2.31 13.91 -8.57
CA TYR A 320 2.01 15.35 -8.66
C TYR A 320 2.54 16.16 -7.48
N VAL A 321 2.83 15.50 -6.36
CA VAL A 321 3.52 16.12 -5.23
C VAL A 321 4.72 15.27 -4.82
N THR A 322 5.74 15.94 -4.31
CA THR A 322 6.90 15.30 -3.68
C THR A 322 6.75 15.40 -2.18
N GLU A 323 6.90 14.27 -1.47
CA GLU A 323 6.86 14.22 0.00
C GLU A 323 8.29 14.34 0.56
N ARG A 324 8.49 15.22 1.55
CA ARG A 324 9.72 15.36 2.35
C ARG A 324 9.39 15.38 3.84
N ARG A 325 10.31 14.94 4.70
CA ARG A 325 10.19 15.16 6.15
C ARG A 325 10.95 16.41 6.57
N ARG A 326 10.29 17.27 7.34
CA ARG A 326 10.90 18.39 8.08
C ARG A 326 10.67 18.12 9.57
N ASP A 327 11.75 17.76 10.26
CA ASP A 327 11.71 17.20 11.62
C ASP A 327 10.80 15.97 11.69
N VAL A 328 9.69 16.05 12.43
CA VAL A 328 8.68 14.97 12.55
C VAL A 328 7.55 15.09 11.51
N ALA A 329 7.40 16.26 10.88
CA ALA A 329 6.27 16.57 10.00
C ALA A 329 6.54 16.16 8.56
N LYS A 330 5.50 15.65 7.89
CA LYS A 330 5.50 15.45 6.44
C LYS A 330 5.13 16.75 5.75
N CYS A 331 5.93 17.14 4.78
CA CYS A 331 5.71 18.32 3.98
C CYS A 331 5.78 17.98 2.49
N TYR A 332 5.02 18.74 1.71
CA TYR A 332 4.75 18.44 0.32
C TYR A 332 5.12 19.63 -0.53
N SER A 333 5.70 19.38 -1.70
CA SER A 333 5.93 20.36 -2.74
C SER A 333 5.30 19.90 -4.05
N LEU A 334 4.95 20.86 -4.91
CA LEU A 334 4.42 20.57 -6.23
C LEU A 334 5.49 19.94 -7.14
N ASN A 335 5.10 18.95 -7.94
CA ASN A 335 5.94 18.45 -9.03
C ASN A 335 5.45 19.01 -10.36
N GLU A 336 6.05 20.13 -10.77
CA GLU A 336 5.69 20.86 -12.00
C GLU A 336 5.96 20.03 -13.26
N ASP A 337 7.07 19.31 -13.33
CA ASP A 337 7.43 18.43 -14.45
C ASP A 337 6.33 17.40 -14.72
N ARG A 338 5.77 16.81 -13.65
CA ARG A 338 4.69 15.82 -13.77
C ARG A 338 3.42 16.42 -14.37
N ILE A 339 3.13 17.69 -14.07
CA ILE A 339 1.98 18.41 -14.65
C ILE A 339 2.20 18.63 -16.14
N GLU A 340 3.38 19.13 -16.51
CA GLU A 340 3.74 19.39 -17.91
C GLU A 340 3.71 18.10 -18.76
N GLU A 341 4.25 16.99 -18.24
CA GLU A 341 4.17 15.69 -18.88
C GLU A 341 2.71 15.27 -19.15
N THR A 342 1.82 15.51 -18.18
CA THR A 342 0.42 15.08 -18.25
C THR A 342 -0.34 15.90 -19.30
N VAL A 343 -0.17 17.22 -19.30
CA VAL A 343 -0.76 18.13 -20.29
C VAL A 343 -0.26 17.80 -21.69
N THR A 344 1.05 17.59 -21.84
CA THR A 344 1.67 17.23 -23.12
C THR A 344 1.10 15.92 -23.66
N ALA A 345 0.98 14.91 -22.82
CA ALA A 345 0.42 13.63 -23.25
C ALA A 345 -1.08 13.67 -23.55
N LEU A 346 -1.87 14.40 -22.78
CA LEU A 346 -3.29 14.60 -23.07
C LEU A 346 -3.45 15.29 -24.43
N SER A 347 -2.65 16.33 -24.67
CA SER A 347 -2.64 17.06 -25.94
C SER A 347 -2.25 16.14 -27.10
N ALA A 348 -1.20 15.34 -26.94
CA ALA A 348 -0.78 14.38 -27.95
C ALA A 348 -1.82 13.29 -28.22
N PHE A 349 -2.52 12.81 -27.18
CA PHE A 349 -3.57 11.80 -27.29
C PHE A 349 -4.82 12.32 -28.02
N LEU A 350 -5.19 13.58 -27.80
CA LEU A 350 -6.38 14.21 -28.41
C LEU A 350 -6.09 14.91 -29.74
N LYS A 351 -4.82 15.07 -30.14
CA LYS A 351 -4.47 15.65 -31.43
C LYS A 351 -5.04 14.80 -32.57
N LYS A 352 -5.69 15.48 -33.51
CA LYS A 352 -6.26 14.86 -34.71
C LYS A 352 -5.14 14.18 -35.50
N ARG A 353 -5.33 12.91 -35.84
CA ARG A 353 -4.41 12.12 -36.66
C ARG A 353 -4.64 12.38 -38.14
#